data_AF-A0A1H8ALD8-F1
#
_entry.id   AF-A0A1H8ALD8-F1
#
_cell.length_a   1.000
_cell.length_b   1.000
_cell.length_c   1.000
_cell.angle_alpha   90.00
_cell.angle_beta   90.00
_cell.angle_gamma   90.00
#
_symmetry.space_group_name_H-M   'P 1'
#
loop_
_entity.id
_entity.type
_entity.pdbx_description
1 polymer ?
#
loop_
_entity_poly.entity_id
_entity_poly.type
_entity_poly.pdbx_seq_one_letter_code
_entity_poly.pdbx_strand_id
1 'polypeptide(L)' 'MLRIARIIAPHYPHHITQRGNNRVDVFLDDEDKARYLSLLKDYCERLAV' A
#
# COMPACT_ATOMS: atom_id res chain seq x y z
N MET A 1 -0.86 -13.02 -17.81
CA MET A 1 0.33 -13.56 -17.11
C MET A 1 -0.09 -13.95 -15.71
N LEU A 2 0.27 -15.15 -15.24
CA LEU A 2 -0.05 -15.60 -13.88
C LEU A 2 0.69 -14.73 -12.86
N ARG A 3 -0.01 -14.28 -11.82
CA ARG A 3 0.59 -13.49 -10.75
C ARG A 3 1.38 -14.44 -9.85
N ILE A 4 2.70 -14.31 -9.85
CA ILE A 4 3.57 -15.05 -8.93
C ILE A 4 3.25 -14.57 -7.50
N ALA A 5 3.23 -15.51 -6.54
CA ALA A 5 3.07 -15.17 -5.13
C ALA A 5 4.19 -14.23 -4.67
N ARG A 6 3.86 -13.29 -3.77
CA ARG A 6 4.86 -12.40 -3.19
C ARG A 6 5.74 -13.18 -2.20
N ILE A 7 7.05 -12.95 -2.23
CA ILE A 7 7.96 -13.47 -1.21
C ILE A 7 7.66 -12.76 0.11
N ILE A 8 7.53 -13.53 1.20
CA ILE A 8 7.38 -13.01 2.56
C ILE A 8 8.69 -13.25 3.29
N ALA A 9 9.34 -12.16 3.70
CA ALA A 9 10.53 -12.17 4.56
C ALA A 9 10.14 -11.59 5.93
N PRO A 10 9.84 -12.43 6.93
CA PRO A 10 9.44 -11.95 8.26
C PRO A 10 10.53 -11.09 8.90
N HIS A 11 10.13 -10.07 9.65
CA HIS A 11 11.01 -9.15 10.40
C HIS A 11 11.91 -8.24 9.54
N TYR A 12 11.75 -8.24 8.21
CA TYR A 12 12.41 -7.29 7.33
C TYR A 12 11.42 -6.26 6.80
N PRO A 13 11.83 -5.00 6.64
CA PRO A 13 10.96 -4.00 6.04
C PRO A 13 10.65 -4.37 4.58
N HIS A 14 9.37 -4.34 4.22
CA HIS A 14 8.93 -4.49 2.82
C HIS A 14 8.76 -3.12 2.18
N HIS A 15 9.42 -2.90 1.04
CA HIS A 15 9.16 -1.72 0.22
C HIS A 15 7.84 -1.91 -0.55
N ILE A 16 6.87 -1.04 -0.31
CA ILE A 16 5.55 -1.07 -0.93
C ILE A 16 5.39 0.18 -1.80
N THR A 17 4.96 0.00 -3.05
CA THR A 17 4.68 1.09 -3.97
C THR A 17 3.24 1.02 -4.49
N GLN A 18 2.58 2.18 -4.55
CA GLN A 18 1.23 2.30 -5.08
C GLN A 18 1.28 2.86 -6.50
N ARG A 19 0.50 2.26 -7.40
CA ARG A 19 0.39 2.69 -8.80
C ARG A 19 -1.08 2.73 -9.17
N GLY A 20 -1.50 3.83 -9.81
CA GLY A 20 -2.85 3.96 -10.31
C GLY A 20 -3.10 2.99 -11.46
N ASN A 21 -4.37 2.62 -11.63
CA ASN A 21 -4.78 1.83 -12.77
C ASN A 21 -4.45 2.58 -14.07
N ASN A 22 -3.94 1.90 -15.09
CA ASN A 22 -3.48 2.56 -16.33
C ASN A 22 -2.44 3.68 -16.13
N ARG A 23 -1.64 3.62 -15.05
CA ARG A 23 -0.61 4.62 -14.72
C ARG A 23 -1.15 6.03 -14.46
N VAL A 24 -2.44 6.14 -14.15
CA VAL A 24 -3.01 7.41 -13.69
C VAL A 24 -2.50 7.74 -12.29
N ASP A 25 -2.72 8.98 -11.87
CA ASP A 25 -2.41 9.42 -10.52
C ASP A 25 -3.18 8.60 -9.48
N VAL A 26 -2.49 8.24 -8.39
CA VAL A 26 -3.08 7.44 -7.30
C VAL A 26 -3.99 8.30 -6.44
N PHE A 27 -3.65 9.57 -6.29
CA PHE A 27 -4.36 10.56 -5.48
C PHE A 27 -4.68 11.74 -6.37
N LEU A 28 -5.92 12.21 -6.36
CA LEU A 28 -6.35 13.37 -7.15
C LEU A 28 -5.99 14.68 -6.43
N ASP A 29 -5.98 14.63 -5.09
CA ASP A 29 -5.60 15.74 -4.23
C ASP A 29 -4.90 15.24 -2.93
N ASP A 30 -4.55 16.19 -2.07
CA ASP A 30 -3.91 15.90 -0.78
C ASP A 30 -4.87 15.24 0.23
N GLU A 31 -6.19 15.43 0.10
CA GLU A 31 -7.18 14.81 0.98
C GLU A 31 -7.27 13.29 0.74
N ASP A 32 -7.25 12.87 -0.54
CA ASP A 32 -7.17 11.47 -0.94
C ASP A 32 -5.94 10.79 -0.32
N LYS A 33 -4.79 11.45 -0.42
CA LYS A 33 -3.52 10.95 0.14
C LYS A 33 -3.58 10.87 1.65
N ALA A 34 -4.13 11.89 2.32
CA ALA A 34 -4.26 11.91 3.78
C ALA A 34 -5.19 10.78 4.27
N ARG A 35 -6.35 10.58 3.60
CA ARG A 35 -7.25 9.46 3.88
C ARG A 35 -6.57 8.11 3.69
N TYR A 36 -5.85 7.93 2.59
CA TYR A 36 -5.12 6.70 2.33
C TYR A 36 -4.11 6.38 3.43
N LEU A 37 -3.31 7.36 3.85
CA LEU A 37 -2.32 7.17 4.91
C LEU A 37 -2.96 6.88 6.27
N SER A 38 -4.10 7.53 6.57
CA SER A 38 -4.86 7.23 7.79
C SER A 38 -5.38 5.79 7.81
N LEU A 39 -5.91 5.31 6.69
CA LEU A 39 -6.37 3.92 6.55
C LEU A 39 -5.19 2.95 6.64
N LEU A 40 -4.09 3.23 5.94
CA LEU A 40 -2.90 2.39 5.99
C LEU A 40 -2.40 2.21 7.43
N LYS A 41 -2.36 3.30 8.20
CA LYS A 41 -1.99 3.28 9.61
C LYS A 41 -2.95 2.42 10.45
N ASP A 42 -4.26 2.65 10.34
CA ASP A 42 -5.27 1.87 11.09
C ASP A 42 -5.12 0.36 10.87
N TYR A 43 -4.91 -0.05 9.62
CA TYR A 43 -4.76 -1.46 9.29
C TYR A 43 -3.41 -2.05 9.73
N CYS A 44 -2.31 -1.28 9.67
CA CYS A 44 -1.03 -1.71 10.23
C CYS A 44 -1.14 -1.99 11.74
N GLU A 45 -1.81 -1.09 12.48
CA GLU A 45 -2.04 -1.23 13.91
C GLU A 45 -2.94 -2.44 14.22
N ARG A 46 -4.03 -2.63 13.46
CA ARG A 46 -4.99 -3.72 13.68
C ARG A 46 -4.46 -5.11 13.34
N LEU A 47 -3.56 -5.21 12.37
CA LEU A 47 -3.03 -6.48 11.88
C LEU A 47 -1.65 -6.83 12.47
N ALA A 48 -1.14 -6.02 13.40
CA ALA A 48 0.16 -6.20 14.05
C ALA A 48 1.30 -6.44 13.04
N VAL A 49 1.32 -5.63 11.98
CA VAL A 49 2.36 -5.65 10.93
C VAL A 49 3.61 -4.91 11.40
#